data_AF-A0A350G3Q0-F1
#
_entry.id   AF-A0A350G3Q0-F1
#
_cell.length_a   1.000
_cell.length_b   1.000
_cell.length_c   1.000
_cell.angle_alpha   90.00
_cell.angle_beta   90.00
_cell.angle_gamma   90.00
#
_symmetry.space_group_name_H-M   'P 1'
#
loop_
_entity.id
_entity.type
_entity.pdbx_description
1 polymer ?
#
loop_
_entity_poly.entity_id
_entity_poly.type
_entity_poly.pdbx_seq_one_letter_code
_entity_poly.pdbx_strand_id
1 'polypeptide(L)'
;MSNRFAKTGAFFYLLWGLVHIAGGLMMLNASSVNMGSYLQVLIGAQDSLVNVSMNNELAAYATMQVFAYHAFNLTWLGIFVSVVAVISNWKNQASGFWVNLALVGMIDLGLIIYMVVPGVIPGSDPWWLGLLLYILAAIFSSLGLHRKK
;
A
#
# COMPACT_ATOMS: atom_id res chain seq x y z
N MET A 1 13.76 -29.39 -7.28
CA MET A 1 13.99 -28.58 -8.50
C MET A 1 13.57 -27.13 -8.24
N SER A 2 14.30 -26.15 -8.74
CA SER A 2 13.94 -24.73 -8.57
C SER A 2 12.67 -24.43 -9.36
N ASN A 3 11.57 -24.09 -8.70
CA ASN A 3 10.34 -23.71 -9.38
C ASN A 3 10.48 -22.29 -9.92
N ARG A 4 10.86 -22.18 -11.20
CA ARG A 4 11.09 -20.88 -11.87
C ARG A 4 9.86 -19.99 -11.81
N PHE A 5 8.65 -20.55 -11.96
CA PHE A 5 7.39 -19.78 -11.86
C PHE A 5 7.19 -19.17 -10.48
N ALA A 6 7.44 -19.94 -9.42
CA ALA A 6 7.35 -19.41 -8.05
C ALA A 6 8.33 -18.26 -7.81
N LYS A 7 9.57 -18.38 -8.31
CA LYS A 7 10.57 -17.30 -8.24
C LYS A 7 10.16 -16.06 -9.04
N THR A 8 9.61 -16.25 -10.24
CA THR A 8 9.08 -15.15 -11.05
C THR A 8 7.92 -14.44 -10.35
N GLY A 9 6.98 -15.18 -9.75
CA GLY A 9 5.89 -14.58 -8.99
C GLY A 9 6.36 -13.85 -7.73
N ALA A 10 7.32 -14.43 -7.00
CA ALA A 10 7.97 -13.79 -5.87
C ALA A 10 8.69 -12.49 -6.27
N PHE A 11 9.36 -12.49 -7.43
CA PHE A 11 10.01 -11.30 -7.97
C PHE A 11 9.00 -10.17 -8.25
N PHE A 12 7.82 -10.47 -8.82
CA PHE A 12 6.79 -9.46 -9.03
C PHE A 12 6.18 -8.93 -7.72
N TYR A 13 5.96 -9.79 -6.71
CA TYR A 13 5.56 -9.31 -5.38
C TYR A 13 6.63 -8.42 -4.73
N LEU A 14 7.91 -8.76 -4.92
CA LEU A 14 9.01 -7.93 -4.44
C LEU A 14 9.03 -6.57 -5.14
N LEU A 15 8.89 -6.53 -6.47
CA LEU A 15 8.79 -5.27 -7.21
C LEU A 15 7.58 -4.43 -6.76
N TRP A 16 6.41 -5.08 -6.57
CA TRP A 16 5.24 -4.41 -6.03
C TRP A 16 5.56 -3.76 -4.68
N GLY A 17 6.18 -4.51 -3.77
CA GLY A 17 6.55 -4.00 -2.45
C GLY A 17 7.53 -2.82 -2.53
N LEU A 18 8.56 -2.91 -3.38
CA LEU A 18 9.55 -1.84 -3.56
C LEU A 18 8.96 -0.56 -4.14
N VAL A 19 8.06 -0.66 -5.12
CA VAL A 19 7.36 0.51 -5.69
C VAL A 19 6.51 1.21 -4.63
N HIS A 20 5.81 0.44 -3.78
CA HIS A 20 4.97 1.01 -2.73
C HIS A 20 5.76 1.55 -1.53
N ILE A 21 6.92 0.98 -1.22
CA ILE A 21 7.87 1.60 -0.28
C ILE A 21 8.33 2.94 -0.82
N ALA A 22 8.78 2.99 -2.09
CA ALA A 22 9.24 4.24 -2.69
C ALA A 22 8.13 5.29 -2.75
N GLY A 23 6.95 4.92 -3.24
CA GLY A 23 5.78 5.80 -3.31
C GLY A 23 5.34 6.29 -1.93
N GLY A 24 5.24 5.39 -0.95
CA GLY A 24 4.87 5.74 0.42
C GLY A 24 5.89 6.68 1.08
N LEU A 25 7.20 6.45 0.90
CA LEU A 25 8.24 7.36 1.39
C LEU A 25 8.20 8.73 0.70
N MET A 26 7.97 8.77 -0.61
CA MET A 26 7.79 10.03 -1.35
C MET A 26 6.58 10.80 -0.83
N MET A 27 5.46 10.12 -0.58
CA MET A 27 4.25 10.73 -0.01
C MET A 27 4.47 11.20 1.43
N LEU A 28 5.20 10.45 2.25
CA LEU A 28 5.56 10.88 3.61
C LEU A 28 6.41 12.14 3.61
N ASN A 29 7.42 12.21 2.74
CA ASN A 29 8.26 13.40 2.56
C ASN A 29 7.45 14.60 2.06
N ALA A 30 6.43 14.38 1.22
CA ALA A 30 5.52 15.43 0.78
C ALA A 30 4.52 15.86 1.88
N SER A 31 4.22 14.98 2.83
CA SER A 31 3.24 15.20 3.90
C SER A 31 3.85 15.69 5.21
N SER A 32 5.18 15.82 5.31
CA SER A 32 5.91 16.14 6.54
C SER A 32 5.82 17.62 6.95
N VAL A 33 4.60 18.15 7.03
CA VAL A 33 4.33 19.46 7.64
C VAL A 33 4.19 19.27 9.15
N ASN A 34 5.20 19.76 9.90
CA ASN A 34 5.27 19.94 11.35
C ASN A 34 4.34 19.07 12.23
N MET A 35 4.86 17.91 12.65
CA MET A 35 4.26 17.01 13.66
C MET A 35 3.94 17.73 15.00
N GLY A 36 4.61 18.84 15.30
CA GLY A 36 4.35 19.66 16.50
C GLY A 36 2.93 20.24 16.57
N SER A 37 2.23 20.33 15.44
CA SER A 37 0.86 20.84 15.37
C SER A 37 -0.20 19.80 15.82
N TYR A 38 0.12 18.50 15.83
CA TYR A 38 -0.84 17.43 16.19
C TYR A 38 -1.15 17.45 17.69
N LEU A 39 -0.14 17.69 18.52
CA LEU A 39 -0.33 17.91 19.96
C LEU A 39 -1.17 19.16 20.21
N GLN A 40 -1.01 20.25 19.46
CA GLN A 40 -1.85 21.44 19.63
C GLN A 40 -3.31 21.22 19.23
N VAL A 41 -3.58 20.48 18.14
CA VAL A 41 -4.95 20.17 17.72
C VAL A 41 -5.62 19.18 18.68
N LEU A 42 -4.91 18.15 19.14
CA LEU A 42 -5.44 17.17 20.08
C LEU A 42 -5.62 17.74 21.50
N ILE A 43 -4.66 18.54 21.98
CA ILE A 43 -4.75 19.26 23.26
C ILE A 43 -5.82 20.35 23.20
N GLY A 44 -5.96 21.05 22.06
CA GLY A 44 -7.01 22.06 21.86
C GLY A 44 -8.42 21.48 21.70
N ALA A 45 -8.55 20.25 21.20
CA ALA A 45 -9.84 19.54 21.06
C ALA A 45 -10.32 18.89 22.37
N GLN A 46 -9.41 18.60 23.30
CA GLN A 46 -9.75 17.97 24.57
C GLN A 46 -10.28 18.96 25.62
N ASP A 47 -10.04 20.26 25.46
CA ASP A 47 -10.31 21.24 26.51
C ASP A 47 -11.62 22.03 26.37
N SER A 48 -12.42 21.87 25.31
CA SER A 48 -13.77 22.44 25.27
C SER A 48 -14.64 21.86 24.16
N LEU A 49 -15.96 21.81 24.43
CA LEU A 49 -17.07 21.61 23.48
C LEU A 49 -17.14 22.76 22.45
N VAL A 50 -16.03 23.05 21.78
CA VAL A 50 -15.88 24.15 20.82
C VAL A 50 -16.41 23.67 19.50
N ASN A 51 -17.45 24.35 19.02
CA ASN A 51 -17.80 24.39 17.60
C ASN A 51 -16.63 25.01 16.84
N VAL A 52 -15.59 24.22 16.59
CA VAL A 52 -14.49 24.63 15.73
C VAL A 52 -15.08 24.68 14.34
N SER A 53 -15.41 25.88 13.87
CA SER A 53 -15.74 26.08 12.46
C SER A 53 -14.55 25.57 11.66
N MET A 54 -14.76 24.57 10.79
CA MET A 54 -13.76 24.11 9.83
C MET A 54 -13.36 25.30 8.97
N ASN A 55 -12.32 26.01 9.37
CA ASN A 55 -11.63 26.93 8.49
C ASN A 55 -10.80 26.10 7.50
N ASN A 56 -10.49 26.67 6.33
CA ASN A 56 -9.80 25.95 5.26
C ASN A 56 -8.43 25.41 5.71
N GLU A 57 -7.81 26.03 6.72
CA GLU A 57 -6.51 25.64 7.26
C GLU A 57 -6.58 24.36 8.13
N LEU A 58 -7.59 24.24 9.00
CA LEU A 58 -7.80 23.03 9.80
C LEU A 58 -8.16 21.84 8.91
N ALA A 59 -9.01 22.07 7.89
CA ALA A 59 -9.37 21.05 6.91
C ALA A 59 -8.15 20.59 6.09
N ALA A 60 -7.27 21.52 5.70
CA ALA A 60 -6.02 21.21 5.02
C ALA A 60 -5.10 20.36 5.91
N TYR A 61 -4.91 20.76 7.17
CA TYR A 61 -4.06 20.01 8.11
C TYR A 61 -4.57 18.58 8.36
N ALA A 62 -5.87 18.42 8.65
CA ALA A 62 -6.47 17.12 8.87
C ALA A 62 -6.32 16.20 7.64
N THR A 63 -6.53 16.77 6.45
CA THR A 63 -6.35 16.05 5.18
C THR A 63 -4.91 15.59 5.00
N MET A 64 -3.93 16.46 5.24
CA MET A 64 -2.51 16.12 5.15
C MET A 64 -2.10 14.99 6.10
N GLN A 65 -2.67 14.93 7.30
CA GLN A 65 -2.37 13.86 8.25
C GLN A 65 -2.98 12.52 7.85
N VAL A 66 -4.19 12.52 7.29
CA VAL A 66 -4.79 11.30 6.72
C VAL A 66 -3.93 10.78 5.56
N PHE A 67 -3.44 11.67 4.69
CA PHE A 67 -2.51 11.31 3.63
C PHE A 67 -1.19 10.75 4.16
N ALA A 68 -0.60 11.36 5.20
CA ALA A 68 0.62 10.86 5.84
C ALA A 68 0.42 9.47 6.44
N TYR A 69 -0.71 9.24 7.12
CA TYR A 69 -1.04 7.92 7.68
C TYR A 69 -1.24 6.87 6.59
N HIS A 70 -1.91 7.21 5.50
CA HIS A 70 -2.05 6.34 4.33
C HIS A 70 -0.68 5.99 3.73
N ALA A 71 0.19 6.98 3.55
CA ALA A 71 1.55 6.80 3.03
C ALA A 71 2.42 5.90 3.92
N PHE A 72 2.33 6.08 5.24
CA PHE A 72 2.96 5.19 6.21
C PHE A 72 2.45 3.76 6.06
N ASN A 73 1.13 3.58 5.96
CA ASN A 73 0.53 2.26 5.79
C ASN A 73 1.00 1.57 4.52
N LEU A 74 1.03 2.29 3.41
CA LEU A 74 1.52 1.78 2.12
C LEU A 74 2.98 1.34 2.20
N THR A 75 3.81 2.12 2.92
CA THR A 75 5.24 1.83 3.10
C THR A 75 5.45 0.53 3.86
N TRP A 76 4.87 0.37 5.06
CA TRP A 76 5.11 -0.82 5.87
C TRP A 76 4.47 -2.07 5.26
N LEU A 77 3.32 -1.94 4.58
CA LEU A 77 2.70 -3.03 3.82
C LEU A 77 3.61 -3.47 2.66
N GLY A 78 4.23 -2.52 1.96
CA GLY A 78 5.25 -2.82 0.93
C GLY A 78 6.45 -3.58 1.48
N ILE A 79 6.93 -3.23 2.69
CA ILE A 79 7.99 -3.98 3.39
C ILE A 79 7.50 -5.41 3.69
N PHE A 80 6.32 -5.55 4.28
CA PHE A 80 5.77 -6.85 4.65
C PHE A 80 5.63 -7.77 3.44
N VAL A 81 5.03 -7.28 2.34
CA VAL A 81 4.87 -8.04 1.08
C VAL A 81 6.23 -8.46 0.52
N SER A 82 7.24 -7.57 0.58
CA SER A 82 8.61 -7.87 0.14
C SER A 82 9.25 -8.98 0.97
N VAL A 83 9.10 -8.92 2.29
CA VAL A 83 9.63 -9.93 3.22
C VAL A 83 8.98 -11.29 2.97
N VAL A 84 7.65 -11.35 2.86
CA VAL A 84 6.92 -12.59 2.57
C VAL A 84 7.31 -13.13 1.19
N ALA A 85 7.50 -12.26 0.20
CA ALA A 85 7.93 -12.64 -1.14
C ALA A 85 9.29 -13.36 -1.12
N VAL A 86 10.28 -12.80 -0.41
CA VAL A 86 11.64 -13.36 -0.33
C VAL A 86 11.70 -14.62 0.54
N ILE A 87 11.07 -14.60 1.71
CA ILE A 87 11.20 -15.69 2.69
C ILE A 87 10.31 -16.89 2.33
N SER A 88 9.12 -16.64 1.77
CA SER A 88 8.06 -17.63 1.62
C SER A 88 7.70 -17.90 0.16
N ASN A 89 7.31 -16.89 -0.64
CA ASN A 89 6.93 -17.10 -2.05
C ASN A 89 8.10 -17.64 -2.88
N TRP A 90 9.33 -17.15 -2.63
CA TRP A 90 10.53 -17.62 -3.30
C TRP A 90 10.80 -19.12 -3.09
N LYS A 91 10.37 -19.66 -1.95
CA LYS A 91 10.46 -21.08 -1.59
C LYS A 91 9.22 -21.88 -2.02
N ASN A 92 8.29 -21.27 -2.77
CA ASN A 92 7.04 -21.87 -3.22
C ASN A 92 6.20 -22.45 -2.07
N GLN A 93 6.09 -21.69 -0.97
CA GLN A 93 5.25 -22.03 0.17
C GLN A 93 3.82 -21.55 -0.06
N ALA A 94 2.84 -22.41 0.24
CA ALA A 94 1.43 -22.09 0.04
C ALA A 94 0.95 -20.96 0.96
N SER A 95 1.46 -20.88 2.20
CA SER A 95 1.15 -19.80 3.13
C SER A 95 1.55 -18.43 2.59
N GLY A 96 2.80 -18.28 2.13
CA GLY A 96 3.27 -17.01 1.55
C GLY A 96 2.49 -16.59 0.31
N PHE A 97 2.09 -17.56 -0.53
CA PHE A 97 1.19 -17.29 -1.66
C PHE A 97 -0.13 -16.69 -1.21
N TRP A 98 -0.85 -17.33 -0.29
CA TRP A 98 -2.16 -16.86 0.15
C TRP A 98 -2.08 -15.51 0.87
N VAL A 99 -1.05 -15.31 1.69
CA VAL A 99 -0.81 -14.05 2.40
C VAL A 99 -0.62 -12.91 1.40
N ASN A 100 0.32 -13.02 0.46
CA ASN A 100 0.57 -11.96 -0.51
C ASN A 100 -0.58 -11.79 -1.50
N LEU A 101 -1.24 -12.88 -1.92
CA LEU A 101 -2.39 -12.80 -2.84
C LEU A 101 -3.55 -12.03 -2.22
N ALA A 102 -3.90 -12.35 -0.98
CA ALA A 102 -5.00 -11.71 -0.27
C ALA A 102 -4.65 -10.25 0.07
N LEU A 103 -3.48 -10.02 0.66
CA LEU A 103 -3.10 -8.69 1.12
C LEU A 103 -2.96 -7.70 -0.03
N VAL A 104 -2.19 -8.05 -1.07
CA VAL A 104 -2.01 -7.16 -2.22
C VAL A 104 -3.32 -7.00 -2.99
N GLY A 105 -4.09 -8.08 -3.13
CA GLY A 105 -5.41 -8.03 -3.76
C GLY A 105 -6.37 -7.07 -3.05
N MET A 106 -6.41 -7.08 -1.71
CA MET A 106 -7.25 -6.16 -0.94
C MET A 106 -6.84 -4.70 -1.14
N ILE A 107 -5.55 -4.41 -1.21
CA ILE A 107 -5.02 -3.05 -1.40
C ILE A 107 -5.37 -2.53 -2.80
N ASP A 108 -5.03 -3.28 -3.84
CA ASP A 108 -5.22 -2.83 -5.22
C ASP A 108 -6.71 -2.80 -5.61
N LEU A 109 -7.52 -3.78 -5.17
CA LEU A 109 -8.97 -3.75 -5.40
C LEU A 109 -9.64 -2.62 -4.64
N GLY A 110 -9.21 -2.35 -3.40
CA GLY A 110 -9.69 -1.22 -2.62
C GLY A 110 -9.42 0.11 -3.33
N LEU A 111 -8.21 0.29 -3.88
CA LEU A 111 -7.85 1.46 -4.69
C LEU A 111 -8.74 1.60 -5.92
N ILE A 112 -8.98 0.50 -6.66
CA ILE A 112 -9.82 0.53 -7.86
C ILE A 112 -11.25 0.95 -7.51
N ILE A 113 -11.85 0.30 -6.52
CA ILE A 113 -13.23 0.54 -6.12
C ILE A 113 -13.40 1.96 -5.57
N TYR A 114 -12.47 2.43 -4.75
CA TYR A 114 -12.60 3.71 -4.05
C TYR A 114 -12.16 4.91 -4.90
N MET A 115 -11.13 4.75 -5.75
CA MET A 115 -10.48 5.89 -6.40
C MET A 115 -10.61 5.86 -7.93
N VAL A 116 -10.52 4.70 -8.57
CA VAL A 116 -10.55 4.59 -10.03
C VAL A 116 -11.98 4.59 -10.56
N VAL A 117 -12.85 3.73 -10.02
CA VAL A 117 -14.26 3.64 -10.44
C VAL A 117 -14.99 4.98 -10.31
N PRO A 118 -14.79 5.77 -9.23
CA PRO A 118 -15.43 7.09 -9.11
C PRO A 118 -14.70 8.19 -9.89
N GLY A 119 -13.57 7.91 -10.54
CA GLY A 119 -12.81 8.89 -11.32
C GLY A 119 -12.04 9.92 -10.50
N VAL A 120 -11.67 9.59 -9.25
CA VAL A 120 -10.90 10.49 -8.36
C VAL A 120 -9.46 10.64 -8.84
N ILE A 121 -8.86 9.58 -9.38
CA ILE A 121 -7.48 9.61 -9.89
C ILE A 121 -7.49 9.86 -11.40
N PRO A 122 -6.73 10.87 -11.89
CA PRO A 122 -6.53 11.08 -13.31
C PRO A 122 -5.94 9.85 -14.02
N GLY A 123 -6.42 9.54 -15.22
CA GLY A 123 -5.90 8.42 -16.02
C GLY A 123 -4.42 8.54 -16.43
N SER A 124 -3.84 9.73 -16.29
CA SER A 124 -2.42 10.00 -16.52
C SER A 124 -1.51 9.46 -15.41
N ASP A 125 -2.04 9.26 -14.21
CA ASP A 125 -1.25 8.81 -13.07
C ASP A 125 -1.02 7.29 -13.16
N PRO A 126 0.17 6.77 -12.77
CA PRO A 126 0.53 5.37 -12.97
C PRO A 126 -0.09 4.43 -11.92
N TRP A 127 -1.35 4.63 -11.52
CA TRP A 127 -2.06 3.81 -10.53
C TRP A 127 -2.18 2.33 -10.98
N TRP A 128 -2.16 2.08 -12.28
CA TRP A 128 -2.24 0.74 -12.86
C TRP A 128 -0.96 -0.09 -12.66
N LEU A 129 0.17 0.52 -12.31
CA LEU A 129 1.46 -0.19 -12.18
C LEU A 129 1.42 -1.21 -11.03
N GLY A 130 0.84 -0.84 -9.89
CA GLY A 130 0.63 -1.76 -8.76
C GLY A 130 -0.20 -2.97 -9.18
N LEU A 131 -1.37 -2.71 -9.77
CA LEU A 131 -2.28 -3.74 -10.26
C LEU A 131 -1.62 -4.69 -11.26
N LEU A 132 -0.84 -4.16 -12.21
CA LEU A 132 -0.13 -4.98 -13.19
C LEU A 132 0.87 -5.92 -12.49
N LEU A 133 1.67 -5.41 -11.57
CA LEU A 133 2.62 -6.21 -10.81
C LEU A 133 1.92 -7.28 -9.97
N TYR A 134 0.78 -6.94 -9.35
CA TYR A 134 -0.05 -7.88 -8.61
C TYR A 134 -0.57 -9.02 -9.49
N ILE A 135 -1.19 -8.71 -10.63
CA ILE A 135 -1.74 -9.72 -11.55
C ILE A 135 -0.64 -10.67 -12.03
N LEU A 136 0.51 -10.13 -12.43
CA LEU A 136 1.65 -10.95 -12.84
C LEU A 136 2.14 -11.83 -11.68
N ALA A 137 2.30 -11.27 -10.48
CA ALA A 137 2.69 -12.01 -9.30
C ALA A 137 1.72 -13.17 -8.99
N ALA A 138 0.42 -12.89 -9.00
CA ALA A 138 -0.64 -13.85 -8.75
C ALA A 138 -0.63 -15.00 -9.76
N ILE A 139 -0.51 -14.71 -11.06
CA ILE A 139 -0.45 -15.71 -12.12
C ILE A 139 0.78 -16.62 -11.94
N PHE A 140 1.98 -16.04 -11.83
CA PHE A 140 3.21 -16.81 -11.75
C PHE A 140 3.33 -17.62 -10.46
N SER A 141 2.91 -17.08 -9.31
CA SER A 141 2.86 -17.84 -8.05
C SER A 141 1.82 -18.96 -8.10
N SER A 142 0.66 -18.74 -8.72
CA SER A 142 -0.37 -19.79 -8.90
C SER A 142 0.15 -20.93 -9.77
N LEU A 143 0.81 -20.63 -10.89
CA LEU A 143 1.46 -21.64 -11.74
C LEU A 143 2.56 -22.39 -10.98
N GLY A 144 3.29 -21.69 -10.10
CA GLY A 144 4.28 -22.28 -9.21
C GLY A 144 3.70 -23.32 -8.26
N LEU A 145 2.56 -23.03 -7.62
CA LEU A 145 1.92 -23.97 -6.71
C LEU A 145 1.30 -25.18 -7.42
N HIS A 146 0.67 -24.98 -8.59
CA HIS A 146 0.06 -26.09 -9.34
C HIS A 146 1.08 -27.13 -9.79
N ARG A 147 2.30 -26.71 -10.18
CA ARG A 147 3.38 -27.62 -10.59
C ARG A 147 4.10 -28.32 -9.42
N LYS A 148 3.73 -28.03 -8.17
CA LYS A 148 4.28 -28.67 -6.97
C LYS A 148 3.50 -29.95 -6.60
N LYS A 149 2.24 -30.03 -7.02
CA LYS A 149 1.41 -31.24 -6.92
C LYS A 149 1.78 -32.19 -8.03
#